data_AF-A0A5K8A8V0-F1
#
_entry.id   AF-A0A5K8A8V0-F1
#
_cell.length_a   1.000
_cell.length_b   1.000
_cell.length_c   1.000
_cell.angle_alpha   90.00
_cell.angle_beta   90.00
_cell.angle_gamma   90.00
#
_symmetry.space_group_name_H-M   'P 1'
#
loop_
_entity.id
_entity.type
_entity.pdbx_description
1 polymer ?
#
loop_
_entity_poly.entity_id
_entity_poly.type
_entity_poly.pdbx_seq_one_letter_code
_entity_poly.pdbx_strand_id
1 'polypeptide(L)' 'MDVSFREDHCRVRKDHALENFVILRHMAMNLLKREKTLKGGIQTKRLKAAWDENYLIKILSA' A
#
# COMPACT_ATOMS: atom_id res chain seq x y z
N MET A 1 -15.76 -0.06 -2.03
CA MET A 1 -15.46 1.06 -2.93
C MET A 1 -14.37 1.90 -2.25
N ASP A 2 -13.11 1.61 -2.56
CA ASP A 2 -11.96 2.03 -1.76
C ASP A 2 -11.45 3.41 -2.25
N VAL A 3 -12.01 4.45 -1.65
CA VAL A 3 -11.73 5.88 -1.94
C VAL A 3 -10.25 6.27 -1.70
N SER A 4 -9.46 5.38 -1.09
CA SER A 4 -8.12 5.67 -0.58
C SER A 4 -7.00 5.86 -1.62
N PHE A 5 -7.22 5.53 -2.90
CA PHE A 5 -6.20 5.67 -3.95
C PHE A 5 -6.68 6.39 -5.20
N ARG A 6 -7.87 7.03 -5.20
CA ARG A 6 -8.35 7.77 -6.38
C ARG A 6 -8.40 6.87 -7.62
N GLU A 7 -9.10 5.75 -7.48
CA GLU A 7 -9.31 4.72 -8.52
C GLU A 7 -9.82 5.31 -9.86
N ASP A 8 -10.49 6.47 -9.79
CA ASP A 8 -11.07 7.17 -10.93
C ASP A 8 -10.05 7.81 -11.90
N HIS A 9 -8.80 8.05 -11.46
CA HIS A 9 -7.82 8.80 -12.26
C HIS A 9 -6.75 7.95 -12.96
N CYS A 10 -6.68 6.64 -12.66
CA CYS A 10 -5.72 5.75 -13.29
C CYS A 10 -6.32 5.15 -14.56
N ARG A 11 -6.11 5.84 -15.69
CA ARG A 11 -6.47 5.38 -17.04
C ARG A 11 -5.56 4.24 -17.51
N VAL A 12 -5.46 3.17 -16.73
CA VAL A 12 -4.70 1.96 -17.07
C VAL A 12 -5.60 1.10 -17.98
N ARG A 13 -5.65 1.46 -19.27
CA ARG A 13 -6.38 0.74 -20.32
C ARG A 13 -5.46 -0.20 -21.09
N LYS A 14 -4.83 -1.14 -20.39
CA LYS A 14 -4.08 -2.24 -21.01
C LYS A 14 -4.10 -3.48 -20.10
N ASP A 15 -4.81 -4.52 -20.54
CA ASP A 15 -4.82 -5.87 -19.95
C ASP A 15 -5.25 -6.00 -18.47
N HIS A 16 -4.93 -7.14 -17.85
CA HIS A 16 -5.09 -7.48 -16.42
C HIS A 16 -4.36 -6.53 -15.44
N ALA A 17 -3.84 -5.40 -15.92
CA ALA A 17 -3.11 -4.45 -15.08
C ALA A 17 -3.97 -3.90 -13.93
N LEU A 18 -5.29 -3.78 -14.12
CA LEU A 18 -6.21 -3.35 -13.06
C LEU A 18 -6.32 -4.40 -11.95
N GLU A 19 -6.50 -5.68 -12.29
CA GLU A 19 -6.49 -6.80 -11.33
C GLU A 19 -5.14 -6.90 -10.61
N ASN A 20 -4.04 -6.84 -11.35
CA ASN A 20 -2.70 -6.89 -10.77
C ASN A 20 -2.49 -5.74 -9.77
N PHE A 21 -2.97 -4.54 -10.09
CA PHE A 21 -2.87 -3.39 -9.20
C PHE A 21 -3.75 -3.53 -7.94
N VAL A 22 -4.95 -4.10 -8.09
CA VAL A 22 -5.82 -4.43 -6.96
C VAL A 22 -5.15 -5.43 -6.02
N ILE A 23 -4.54 -6.50 -6.57
CA ILE A 23 -3.82 -7.51 -5.80
C ILE A 23 -2.61 -6.88 -5.08
N LEU A 24 -1.81 -6.06 -5.77
CA LEU A 24 -0.68 -5.34 -5.18
C LEU A 24 -1.12 -4.44 -4.02
N ARG A 25 -2.24 -3.71 -4.20
CA ARG A 25 -2.78 -2.84 -3.17
C ARG A 25 -3.28 -3.64 -1.96
N HIS A 26 -3.94 -4.77 -2.17
CA HIS A 26 -4.35 -5.67 -1.11
C HIS A 26 -3.15 -6.23 -0.33
N MET A 27 -2.09 -6.65 -1.03
CA MET A 27 -0.85 -7.11 -0.39
C MET A 27 -0.23 -6.01 0.47
N ALA A 28 -0.06 -4.79 -0.07
CA ALA A 28 0.47 -3.65 0.67
C ALA A 28 -0.39 -3.31 1.90
N MET A 29 -1.72 -3.34 1.77
CA MET A 29 -2.64 -3.10 2.88
C MET A 29 -2.50 -4.16 3.98
N ASN A 30 -2.32 -5.43 3.61
CA ASN A 30 -2.12 -6.52 4.56
C ASN A 30 -0.79 -6.40 5.31
N LEU A 31 0.30 -6.03 4.62
CA LEU A 31 1.59 -5.78 5.25
C LEU A 31 1.53 -4.60 6.24
N LEU A 32 0.89 -3.48 5.85
CA LEU A 32 0.72 -2.32 6.72
C LEU A 32 -0.17 -2.59 7.95
N LYS A 33 -1.14 -3.51 7.83
CA LYS A 33 -1.95 -3.97 8.96
C LYS A 33 -1.19 -4.91 9.91
N ARG A 34 -0.27 -5.74 9.38
CA ARG A 34 0.58 -6.65 10.17
C ARG A 34 1.70 -5.93 10.91
N GLU A 35 2.17 -4.81 10.37
CA GLU A 35 3.10 -3.94 11.07
C GLU A 35 2.46 -3.46 12.38
N LYS A 36 3.11 -3.72 13.52
CA LYS A 36 2.64 -3.26 14.85
C LYS A 36 3.63 -2.34 15.55
N THR A 37 4.79 -2.09 14.94
CA THR A 37 5.85 -1.31 15.59
C THR A 37 5.58 0.19 15.64
N LEU A 38 4.84 0.74 14.67
CA LEU A 38 4.39 2.12 14.71
C LEU A 38 2.96 2.21 15.26
N LYS A 39 2.79 2.91 16.38
CA LYS A 39 1.47 3.32 16.86
C LYS A 39 0.95 4.44 15.97
N GLY A 40 0.05 4.11 15.04
CA GLY A 40 -0.52 5.06 14.10
C GLY A 40 -1.46 4.38 13.09
N GLY A 41 -2.20 5.19 12.34
CA GLY A 41 -3.07 4.71 11.27
C GLY A 41 -2.29 4.20 10.05
N ILE A 42 -2.97 3.49 9.15
CA ILE A 42 -2.38 2.95 7.91
C ILE A 42 -1.73 4.07 7.06
N GLN A 43 -2.35 5.26 7.02
CA GLN A 43 -1.82 6.42 6.30
C GLN A 43 -0.47 6.88 6.86
N THR A 44 -0.32 6.94 8.17
CA THR A 44 0.94 7.33 8.83
C THR A 44 2.05 6.31 8.55
N LYS A 45 1.72 5.01 8.59
CA LYS A 45 2.67 3.94 8.26
C LYS A 45 3.09 4.00 6.79
N ARG A 46 2.14 4.23 5.88
CA ARG A 46 2.42 4.41 4.45
C ARG A 46 3.33 5.61 4.20
N LEU A 47 3.05 6.74 4.85
CA LEU A 47 3.91 7.92 4.76
C LEU A 47 5.30 7.62 5.32
N LYS A 48 5.40 6.99 6.49
CA LYS A 48 6.72 6.65 7.04
C LYS A 48 7.50 5.71 6.12
N ALA A 49 6.85 4.71 5.53
CA ALA A 49 7.48 3.83 4.55
C ALA A 49 7.92 4.56 3.27
N ALA A 50 7.30 5.69 2.93
CA ALA A 50 7.72 6.52 1.79
C ALA A 50 8.92 7.43 2.11
N TRP A 51 9.19 7.70 3.39
CA TRP A 51 10.28 8.60 3.82
C TRP A 51 11.47 7.86 4.44
N ASP A 52 11.25 6.66 4.98
CA ASP A 52 12.25 5.85 5.69
C ASP A 52 12.36 4.49 5.01
N GLU A 53 13.45 4.33 4.25
CA GLU A 53 13.71 3.11 3.49
C GLU A 53 13.96 1.89 4.41
N ASN A 54 14.55 2.09 5.60
CA ASN A 54 14.72 1.01 6.56
C ASN A 54 13.37 0.51 7.07
N TYR A 55 12.44 1.45 7.31
CA TYR A 55 11.07 1.11 7.68
C TYR A 55 10.31 0.44 6.54
N LEU A 56 10.54 0.84 5.29
CA LEU A 56 10.00 0.17 4.10
C LEU A 56 10.47 -1.28 4.01
N ILE A 57 11.78 -1.51 4.09
CA ILE A 57 12.38 -2.85 4.05
C ILE A 57 11.82 -3.72 5.17
N LYS A 58 11.65 -3.16 6.36
CA LYS A 58 11.04 -3.86 7.50
C LYS A 58 9.61 -4.31 7.21
N ILE A 59 8.79 -3.45 6.59
CA ILE A 59 7.41 -3.80 6.22
C ILE A 59 7.39 -4.87 5.13
N LEU A 60 8.29 -4.80 4.16
CA LEU A 60 8.40 -5.77 3.07
C LEU A 60 8.96 -7.13 3.52
N SER A 61 9.70 -7.15 4.63
CA SER A 61 10.31 -8.36 5.19
C SER A 61 9.43 -9.08 6.24
N ALA A 62 8.17 -8.65 6.43
CA ALA A 62 7.25 -9.11 7.49
C ALA A 62 6.19 -10.11 6.99
#